data_AF-A0A6A4H6J7-F1
#
_entry.id   AF-A0A6A4H6J7-F1
#
_cell.length_a   1.000
_cell.length_b   1.000
_cell.length_c   1.000
_cell.angle_alpha   90.00
_cell.angle_beta   90.00
_cell.angle_gamma   90.00
#
_symmetry.space_group_name_H-M   'P 1'
#
loop_
_entity.id
_entity.type
_entity.pdbx_description
1 polymer ?
#
loop_
_entity_poly.entity_id
_entity_poly.type
_entity_poly.pdbx_seq_one_letter_code
_entity_poly.pdbx_strand_id
1 'polypeptide(L)'
;LPTFFEEFKTIAKEAAIDSNDLKMKKEALCYVDAKMMRFWRSLDTFKDDQKTWMKFKKEVLSNYPGAEQVPETMTDTLKKVVMKFAKSRVSNSQELAEYHREFATVSKSL
;
A
#
# COMPACT_ATOMS: atom_id res chain seq x y z
N LEU A 1 -0.97 3.29 1.08
CA LEU A 1 0.04 3.84 0.13
C LEU A 1 1.17 4.60 0.83
N PRO A 2 0.93 5.44 1.85
CA PRO A 2 2.04 6.07 2.59
C PRO A 2 3.03 5.05 3.15
N THR A 3 2.53 4.01 3.84
CA THR A 3 3.36 2.90 4.36
C THR A 3 4.15 2.21 3.26
N PHE A 4 3.52 1.89 2.13
CA PHE A 4 4.20 1.31 0.96
C PHE A 4 5.41 2.15 0.53
N PHE A 5 5.26 3.47 0.42
CA PHE A 5 6.36 4.33 -0.03
C PHE A 5 7.49 4.45 1.00
N GLU A 6 7.19 4.36 2.29
CA GLU A 6 8.23 4.33 3.33
C GLU A 6 8.95 2.98 3.38
N GLU A 7 8.23 1.85 3.29
CA GLU A 7 8.82 0.51 3.22
C GLU A 7 9.69 0.34 1.97
N PHE A 8 9.18 0.75 0.80
CA PHE A 8 9.93 0.72 -0.45
C PHE A 8 11.20 1.57 -0.37
N LYS A 9 11.17 2.72 0.32
CA LYS A 9 12.35 3.57 0.50
C LYS A 9 13.45 2.86 1.32
N THR A 10 13.07 2.07 2.32
CA THR A 10 14.03 1.26 3.10
C THR A 10 14.72 0.23 2.21
N ILE A 11 13.94 -0.55 1.45
CA ILE A 11 14.47 -1.57 0.53
C ILE A 11 15.31 -0.91 -0.58
N ALA A 12 14.89 0.24 -1.10
CA ALA A 12 15.63 0.97 -2.12
C ALA A 12 17.01 1.44 -1.63
N LYS A 13 17.12 1.83 -0.36
CA LYS A 13 18.42 2.17 0.26
C LYS A 13 19.31 0.94 0.40
N GLU A 14 18.76 -0.18 0.86
CA GLU A 14 19.49 -1.44 0.99
C GLU A 14 20.01 -1.93 -0.37
N ALA A 15 19.22 -1.73 -1.43
CA ALA A 15 19.61 -2.03 -2.80
C ALA A 15 20.48 -0.95 -3.48
N ALA A 16 20.81 0.14 -2.77
CA ALA A 16 21.56 1.30 -3.28
C ALA A 16 20.99 1.91 -4.58
N ILE A 17 19.65 2.01 -4.66
CA ILE A 17 18.94 2.58 -5.82
C ILE A 17 18.24 3.90 -5.50
N ASP A 18 18.26 4.34 -4.24
CA ASP A 18 17.50 5.48 -3.71
C ASP A 18 17.95 6.84 -4.28
N SER A 19 19.10 6.89 -4.95
CA SER A 19 19.61 8.05 -5.67
C SER A 19 19.23 8.08 -7.17
N ASN A 20 18.61 7.02 -7.69
CA ASN A 20 18.26 6.90 -9.11
C ASN A 20 16.74 6.93 -9.31
N ASP A 21 16.20 8.10 -9.64
CA ASP A 21 14.77 8.32 -9.84
C ASP A 21 14.13 7.33 -10.82
N LEU A 22 14.79 7.07 -11.96
CA LEU A 22 14.28 6.15 -12.98
C LEU A 22 14.19 4.71 -12.45
N LYS A 23 15.24 4.27 -11.72
CA LYS A 23 15.27 2.94 -11.12
C LYS A 23 14.24 2.82 -10.00
N MET A 24 14.09 3.82 -9.15
CA MET A 24 13.04 3.84 -8.11
C MET A 24 11.64 3.68 -8.70
N LYS A 25 11.30 4.44 -9.76
CA LYS A 25 9.99 4.33 -10.44
C LYS A 25 9.75 2.91 -10.96
N LYS A 26 10.75 2.31 -11.63
CA LYS A 26 10.63 0.97 -12.22
C LYS A 26 10.52 -0.12 -11.17
N GLU A 27 11.37 -0.11 -10.14
CA GLU A 27 11.41 -1.14 -9.10
C GLU A 27 10.19 -1.10 -8.19
N ALA A 28 9.60 0.08 -7.95
CA ALA A 28 8.36 0.18 -7.16
C ALA A 28 7.20 -0.62 -7.77
N LEU A 29 7.18 -0.82 -9.10
CA LEU A 29 6.16 -1.62 -9.77
C LEU A 29 6.23 -3.11 -9.40
N CYS A 30 7.38 -3.61 -8.97
CA CYS A 30 7.56 -5.03 -8.60
C CYS A 30 6.79 -5.42 -7.33
N TYR A 31 6.34 -4.42 -6.55
CA TYR A 31 5.72 -4.61 -5.24
C TYR A 31 4.23 -4.30 -5.21
N VAL A 32 3.61 -4.02 -6.37
CA VAL A 32 2.18 -3.73 -6.47
C VAL A 32 1.45 -4.76 -7.32
N ASP A 33 0.14 -4.88 -7.12
CA ASP A 33 -0.68 -5.77 -7.94
C ASP A 33 -0.72 -5.34 -9.41
N ALA A 34 -1.16 -6.26 -10.29
CA ALA A 34 -1.19 -6.03 -11.74
C ALA A 34 -2.07 -4.83 -12.15
N LYS A 35 -3.13 -4.52 -11.38
CA LYS A 35 -4.03 -3.39 -11.68
C LYS A 35 -3.33 -2.08 -11.35
N MET A 36 -2.71 -1.97 -10.18
CA MET A 36 -1.92 -0.82 -9.76
C MET A 36 -0.73 -0.61 -10.70
N MET A 37 -0.02 -1.68 -11.07
CA MET A 37 1.10 -1.61 -12.01
C MET A 37 0.69 -0.98 -13.35
N ARG A 38 -0.42 -1.46 -13.95
CA ARG A 38 -0.94 -0.91 -15.21
C ARG A 38 -1.29 0.56 -15.07
N PHE A 39 -1.93 0.93 -13.96
CA PHE A 39 -2.29 2.31 -13.69
C PHE A 39 -1.07 3.20 -13.52
N TRP A 40 -0.09 2.79 -12.70
CA TRP A 40 1.13 3.58 -12.44
C TRP A 40 1.96 3.78 -13.71
N ARG A 41 2.01 2.78 -14.60
CA ARG A 41 2.64 2.91 -15.93
C ARG A 41 1.96 3.92 -16.84
N SER A 42 0.68 4.21 -16.60
CA SER A 42 -0.08 5.17 -17.40
C SER A 42 0.15 6.63 -17.00
N LEU A 43 0.70 6.88 -15.81
CA LEU A 43 0.96 8.22 -15.26
C LEU A 43 2.03 8.97 -16.05
N ASP A 44 1.85 10.28 -16.21
CA ASP A 44 2.76 11.11 -17.02
C ASP A 44 4.14 11.21 -16.38
N THR A 45 4.21 11.27 -15.04
CA THR A 45 5.48 11.25 -14.31
C THR A 45 6.19 9.90 -14.35
N PHE A 46 5.48 8.81 -14.66
CA PHE A 46 6.12 7.53 -14.91
C PHE A 46 6.72 7.47 -16.31
N LYS A 47 5.94 7.86 -17.33
CA LYS A 47 6.32 7.82 -18.76
C LYS A 47 7.51 8.71 -19.10
N ASP A 48 7.65 9.85 -18.42
CA ASP A 48 8.76 10.77 -18.61
C ASP A 48 9.93 10.41 -17.68
N ASP A 49 11.00 9.85 -18.26
CA ASP A 49 12.23 9.46 -17.56
C ASP A 49 12.94 10.63 -16.85
N GLN A 50 12.65 11.88 -17.24
CA GLN A 50 13.20 13.09 -16.60
C GLN A 50 12.41 13.50 -15.34
N LYS A 51 11.24 12.90 -15.08
CA LYS A 51 10.46 13.19 -13.88
C LYS A 51 10.99 12.40 -12.70
N THR A 52 11.23 13.12 -11.61
CA THR A 52 11.77 12.58 -10.36
C THR A 52 10.81 11.61 -9.68
N TRP A 53 11.36 10.75 -8.83
CA TRP A 53 10.61 9.86 -7.95
C TRP A 53 9.59 10.62 -7.10
N MET A 54 9.95 11.80 -6.58
CA MET A 54 9.07 12.64 -5.78
C MET A 54 7.83 13.10 -6.57
N LYS A 55 8.00 13.49 -7.84
CA LYS A 55 6.88 13.89 -8.70
C LYS A 55 5.96 12.69 -8.98
N PHE A 56 6.55 11.51 -9.20
CA PHE A 56 5.80 10.27 -9.37
C PHE A 56 5.01 9.87 -8.12
N LYS A 57 5.64 9.83 -6.93
CA LYS A 57 4.96 9.57 -5.65
C LYS A 57 3.78 10.53 -5.45
N LYS A 58 3.97 11.82 -5.75
CA LYS A 58 2.90 12.83 -5.64
C LYS A 58 1.74 12.57 -6.59
N GLU A 59 2.01 12.28 -7.87
CA GLU A 59 0.95 11.97 -8.84
C GLU A 59 0.21 10.69 -8.46
N VAL A 60 0.93 9.64 -8.04
CA VAL A 60 0.31 8.42 -7.50
C VAL A 60 -0.65 8.78 -6.37
N LEU A 61 -0.18 9.43 -5.30
CA LEU A 61 -1.02 9.77 -4.14
C LEU A 61 -2.24 10.62 -4.51
N SER A 62 -2.10 11.55 -5.46
CA SER A 62 -3.22 12.39 -5.92
C SER A 62 -4.37 11.60 -6.58
N ASN A 63 -4.08 10.40 -7.12
CA ASN A 63 -5.07 9.51 -7.72
C ASN A 63 -5.72 8.53 -6.72
N TYR A 64 -5.31 8.56 -5.46
CA TYR A 64 -5.93 7.78 -4.38
C TYR A 64 -6.39 8.73 -3.27
N PRO A 65 -7.48 9.50 -3.49
CA PRO A 65 -8.03 10.36 -2.45
C PRO A 65 -8.37 9.52 -1.21
N GLY A 66 -7.86 9.96 -0.06
CA GLY A 66 -7.94 9.20 1.20
C GLY A 66 -6.73 8.32 1.51
N ALA A 67 -5.76 8.19 0.61
CA ALA A 67 -4.51 7.49 0.89
C ALA A 67 -3.65 8.21 1.94
N GLU A 68 -3.78 9.54 2.07
CA GLU A 68 -3.15 10.36 3.10
C GLU A 68 -3.95 10.41 4.40
N GLN A 69 -5.04 9.61 4.54
CA GLN A 69 -5.79 9.59 5.78
C GLN A 69 -4.85 9.28 6.94
N VAL A 70 -4.93 10.15 7.95
CA VAL A 70 -4.39 9.93 9.31
C VAL A 70 -4.57 8.45 9.62
N PRO A 71 -3.53 7.75 10.13
CA PRO A 71 -3.68 6.35 10.49
C PRO A 71 -4.97 6.23 11.29
N GLU A 72 -5.95 5.49 10.77
CA GLU A 72 -7.11 5.16 11.58
C GLU A 72 -6.55 4.59 12.87
N THR A 73 -7.07 5.06 14.00
CA THR A 73 -6.60 4.51 15.27
C THR A 73 -6.72 3.00 15.17
N MET A 74 -5.72 2.27 15.65
CA MET A 74 -5.71 0.81 15.46
C MET A 74 -6.96 0.16 16.09
N THR A 75 -7.58 0.82 17.07
CA THR A 75 -8.92 0.52 17.60
C THR A 75 -10.03 0.63 16.55
N ASP A 76 -10.05 1.67 15.72
CA ASP A 76 -11.07 1.82 14.66
C ASP A 76 -10.86 0.82 13.52
N THR A 77 -9.60 0.53 13.20
CA THR A 77 -9.26 -0.54 12.25
C THR A 77 -9.74 -1.91 12.78
N LEU A 78 -9.54 -2.17 14.08
CA LEU A 78 -9.99 -3.41 14.72
C LEU A 78 -11.52 -3.54 14.71
N LYS A 79 -12.25 -2.44 15.00
CA LYS A 79 -13.71 -2.39 14.91
C LYS A 79 -14.19 -2.73 13.50
N LYS A 80 -13.52 -2.26 12.46
CA LYS A 80 -13.88 -2.58 11.07
C LYS A 80 -13.74 -4.05 10.74
N VAL A 81 -12.66 -4.71 11.19
CA VAL A 81 -12.49 -6.15 11.03
C VAL A 81 -13.63 -6.90 11.72
N VAL A 82 -13.95 -6.54 12.97
CA VAL A 82 -15.07 -7.16 13.71
C VAL A 82 -16.41 -6.94 12.98
N MET A 83 -16.70 -5.72 12.53
CA MET A 83 -17.95 -5.40 11.83
C MET A 83 -18.08 -6.10 10.48
N LYS A 84 -16.98 -6.26 9.73
CA LYS A 84 -16.95 -6.97 8.45
C LYS A 84 -17.44 -8.41 8.62
N PHE A 85 -16.85 -9.14 9.57
CA PHE A 85 -17.18 -10.55 9.81
C PHE A 85 -18.47 -10.76 10.60
N ALA A 86 -18.89 -9.77 11.40
CA ALA A 86 -20.22 -9.76 12.02
C ALA A 86 -21.34 -9.67 10.96
N LYS A 87 -21.13 -8.92 9.87
CA LYS A 87 -22.10 -8.78 8.76
C LYS A 87 -22.13 -9.99 7.83
N SER A 88 -20.98 -10.58 7.52
CA SER A 88 -20.89 -11.71 6.59
C SER A 88 -21.21 -13.06 7.22
N ARG A 89 -21.28 -13.14 8.57
CA ARG A 89 -21.45 -14.35 9.38
C ARG A 89 -20.41 -15.42 9.04
N VAL A 90 -19.43 -15.61 9.93
CA VAL A 90 -18.48 -16.72 9.84
C VAL A 90 -19.24 -18.04 9.91
N SER A 91 -19.23 -18.78 8.81
CA SER A 91 -20.05 -19.98 8.58
C SER A 91 -19.22 -21.25 8.43
N ASN A 92 -17.91 -21.11 8.20
CA ASN A 92 -16.97 -22.22 8.03
C ASN A 92 -15.58 -21.91 8.62
N SER A 93 -14.74 -22.94 8.67
CA SER A 93 -13.39 -22.86 9.25
C SER A 93 -12.44 -21.96 8.46
N GLN A 94 -12.61 -21.83 7.15
CA GLN A 94 -11.78 -20.97 6.32
C GLN A 94 -12.06 -19.50 6.61
N GLU A 95 -13.33 -19.10 6.68
CA GLU A 95 -13.75 -17.74 7.06
C GLU A 95 -13.29 -17.39 8.49
N LEU A 96 -13.29 -18.36 9.41
CA LEU A 96 -12.77 -18.16 10.76
C LEU A 96 -11.25 -17.91 10.76
N ALA A 97 -10.51 -18.66 9.94
CA ALA A 97 -9.07 -18.47 9.79
C ALA A 97 -8.72 -17.12 9.14
N GLU A 98 -9.53 -16.67 8.18
CA GLU A 98 -9.43 -15.33 7.57
C GLU A 98 -9.69 -14.22 8.59
N TYR A 99 -10.77 -14.32 9.36
CA TYR A 99 -11.05 -13.40 10.46
C TYR A 99 -9.88 -13.33 11.44
N HIS A 100 -9.38 -14.48 11.89
CA HIS A 100 -8.27 -14.54 12.84
C HIS A 100 -7.00 -13.86 12.29
N ARG A 101 -6.65 -14.10 11.01
CA ARG A 101 -5.49 -13.44 10.39
C ARG A 101 -5.68 -11.93 10.30
N GLU A 102 -6.83 -11.46 9.83
CA GLU A 102 -7.12 -10.02 9.71
C GLU A 102 -7.13 -9.34 11.09
N PHE A 103 -7.78 -9.95 12.09
CA PHE A 103 -7.83 -9.41 13.45
C PHE A 103 -6.44 -9.37 14.09
N ALA A 104 -5.68 -10.47 14.02
CA ALA A 104 -4.35 -10.57 14.61
C ALA A 104 -3.34 -9.61 13.97
N THR A 105 -3.47 -9.31 12.68
CA THR A 105 -2.61 -8.34 11.97
C THR A 105 -2.76 -6.94 12.58
N VAL A 106 -4.00 -6.54 12.86
CA VAL A 106 -4.30 -5.24 13.47
C VAL A 106 -3.94 -5.26 14.97
N SER A 107 -4.36 -6.31 15.69
CA SER A 107 -4.24 -6.34 17.15
C SER A 107 -2.81 -6.54 17.65
N LYS A 108 -1.94 -7.22 16.89
CA LYS A 108 -0.51 -7.39 17.26
C LYS A 108 0.33 -6.17 16.92
N SER A 109 -0.20 -5.26 16.11
CA SER A 109 0.44 -4.00 15.83
C SER A 109 0.21 -2.99 16.96
N LEU A 110 -0.84 -3.18 17.79
CA LEU A 110 -1.20 -2.38 19.00
C LEU A 110 -0.12 -2.48 20.07
#